data_AF-A0A968TTK5-F1
#
_entry.id   AF-A0A968TTK5-F1
#
_cell.length_a   1.000
_cell.length_b   1.000
_cell.length_c   1.000
_cell.angle_alpha   90.00
_cell.angle_beta   90.00
_cell.angle_gamma   90.00
#
_symmetry.space_group_name_H-M   'P 1'
#
loop_
_entity.id
_entity.type
_entity.pdbx_description
1 polymer ?
#
loop_
_entity_poly.entity_id
_entity_poly.type
_entity_poly.pdbx_seq_one_letter_code
_entity_poly.pdbx_strand_id
1 'polypeptide(L)' 'MLEEHREELDRLAQALLRYETLNKDEVDRLMKGQNLLKPTVSDLLKAEADKTTSATTPSSPEPETGPGPGSLPQPA' A
#
# COMPACT_ATOMS: atom_id res chain seq x y z
N MET A 1 6.51 22.87 31.97
CA MET A 1 7.29 22.69 30.73
C MET A 1 6.90 21.41 29.98
N LEU A 2 7.08 20.19 30.51
CA LEU A 2 6.63 18.97 29.79
C LEU A 2 5.14 18.67 30.00
N GLU A 3 4.62 18.93 31.18
CA GLU A 3 3.19 18.76 31.50
C GLU A 3 2.28 19.66 30.64
N GLU A 4 2.79 20.81 30.20
CA GLU A 4 2.07 21.76 29.33
C GLU A 4 1.96 21.25 27.88
N HIS A 5 2.90 20.42 27.42
CA HIS A 5 2.96 19.86 26.07
C HIS A 5 2.66 18.36 26.04
N ARG A 6 1.81 17.90 26.96
CA ARG A 6 1.52 16.48 27.13
C ARG A 6 0.80 15.88 25.90
N GLU A 7 -0.03 16.67 25.23
CA GLU A 7 -0.75 16.23 24.03
C GLU A 7 0.19 16.05 22.84
N GLU A 8 1.12 16.98 22.63
CA GLU A 8 2.15 16.90 21.60
C GLU A 8 3.09 15.72 21.85
N LEU A 9 3.46 15.47 23.11
CA LEU A 9 4.23 14.29 23.52
C LEU A 9 3.50 12.98 23.18
N ASP A 10 2.20 12.91 23.47
CA ASP A 10 1.39 11.73 23.17
C ASP A 10 1.33 11.49 21.65
N ARG A 11 1.10 12.55 20.86
CA ARG A 11 1.15 12.49 19.39
C ARG A 11 2.50 11.99 18.86
N LEU A 12 3.60 12.50 19.41
CA LEU A 12 4.95 12.07 19.04
C LEU A 12 5.21 10.61 19.38
N ALA A 13 4.79 10.17 20.58
CA ALA A 13 4.92 8.79 21.02
C ALA A 13 4.13 7.83 20.11
N GLN A 14 2.86 8.15 19.82
CA GLN A 14 2.03 7.37 18.90
C GLN A 14 2.64 7.33 17.49
N ALA A 15 3.15 8.45 17.00
CA ALA A 15 3.79 8.51 15.69
C ALA A 15 5.06 7.64 15.63
N LEU A 16 5.90 7.67 16.66
CA LEU A 16 7.09 6.82 16.73
C LEU A 16 6.75 5.33 16.83
N LEU A 17 5.68 4.96 17.54
CA LEU A 17 5.22 3.56 17.54
C LEU A 17 4.79 3.07 16.15
N ARG A 18 4.20 3.97 15.34
CA ARG A 18 3.68 3.63 14.01
C ARG A 18 4.74 3.71 12.91
N TYR A 19 5.67 4.66 13.01
CA TYR A 19 6.62 5.00 11.95
C TYR A 19 8.08 4.74 12.32
N GLU A 20 8.37 4.37 13.57
CA GLU A 20 9.68 4.06 14.17
C GLU A 20 10.67 5.24 14.24
N THR A 21 10.79 6.01 13.15
CA THR A 21 11.66 7.17 13.03
C THR A 21 10.89 8.37 12.46
N LEU A 22 11.23 9.56 12.97
CA LEU A 22 10.71 10.84 12.50
C LEU A 22 11.88 11.75 12.11
N ASN A 23 11.74 12.48 11.01
CA ASN A 23 12.65 13.56 10.67
C ASN A 23 12.22 14.88 11.33
N LYS A 24 13.03 15.94 11.17
CA LYS A 24 12.75 17.26 11.75
C LYS A 24 11.41 17.84 11.31
N ASP A 25 11.11 17.85 10.01
CA ASP A 25 9.88 18.43 9.47
C ASP A 25 8.62 17.70 9.96
N GLU A 26 8.71 16.38 10.16
CA GLU A 26 7.64 15.55 10.68
C GLU A 26 7.37 15.84 12.16
N VAL A 27 8.43 16.00 12.95
CA VAL A 27 8.31 16.46 14.34
C VAL A 27 7.66 17.84 14.40
N ASP A 28 8.12 18.79 13.58
CA ASP A 28 7.58 20.15 13.54
C ASP A 28 6.09 20.17 13.15
N ARG A 29 5.66 19.28 12.24
CA ARG A 29 4.25 19.11 11.86
C ARG A 29 3.42 18.56 13.02
N LEU A 30 3.90 17.52 13.70
CA LEU A 30 3.20 16.91 14.83
C LEU A 30 3.07 17.88 16.02
N MET A 31 4.10 18.68 16.28
CA MET A 31 4.06 19.74 17.29
C MET A 31 3.03 20.83 16.96
N LYS A 32 2.76 21.08 15.67
CA LYS A 32 1.70 21.99 15.20
C LYS A 32 0.31 21.34 15.14
N GLY A 33 0.17 20.08 15.58
CA GLY A 33 -1.07 19.32 15.52
C GLY A 33 -1.45 18.83 14.12
N GLN A 34 -0.52 18.84 13.16
CA GLN A 34 -0.74 18.35 11.80
C GLN A 34 -0.48 16.85 11.70
N ASN A 35 -1.18 16.17 10.78
CA ASN A 35 -0.99 14.75 10.52
C ASN A 35 0.20 14.48 9.58
N LEU A 36 0.77 13.28 9.69
CA LEU A 36 1.74 12.76 8.72
C LEU A 36 1.02 12.14 7.53
N LEU A 37 1.43 12.50 6.31
CA LEU A 37 0.83 12.03 5.05
C LEU A 37 1.55 10.81 4.45
N LYS A 38 2.49 10.19 5.18
CA LYS A 38 3.26 9.05 4.67
C LYS A 38 2.57 7.72 4.98
N PRO A 39 2.56 6.76 4.03
CA PRO A 39 2.15 5.39 4.32
C PRO A 39 3.13 4.76 5.31
N THR A 40 2.63 3.86 6.16
CA THR A 40 3.51 3.05 7.01
C THR A 40 4.19 1.95 6.19
N VAL A 41 5.24 1.35 6.74
CA VAL A 41 5.85 0.16 6.14
C VAL A 41 4.82 -0.96 5.97
N SER A 42 3.96 -1.17 6.96
CA SER A 42 2.87 -2.15 6.87
C SER A 42 1.89 -1.84 5.73
N ASP A 43 1.60 -0.56 5.49
CA ASP A 43 0.73 -0.15 4.38
C ASP A 43 1.39 -0.42 3.02
N LEU A 44 2.70 -0.19 2.90
CA LEU A 44 3.46 -0.50 1.69
C LEU A 44 3.52 -2.02 1.41
N LEU A 45 3.71 -2.83 2.45
CA LEU A 45 3.71 -4.30 2.31
C LEU A 45 2.35 -4.84 1.86
N LYS A 46 1.25 -4.31 2.39
CA LYS A 46 -0.10 -4.66 1.95
C LYS A 46 -0.32 -4.28 0.49
N ALA A 47 0.03 -3.06 0.12
CA ALA A 47 -0.12 -2.58 -1.25
C ALA A 47 0.65 -3.46 -2.26
N GLU A 48 1.84 -3.94 -1.89
CA GLU A 48 2.61 -4.85 -2.75
C GLU A 48 1.98 -6.27 -2.81
N ALA A 49 1.47 -6.79 -1.69
CA ALA A 49 0.74 -8.06 -1.67
C ALA A 49 -0.52 -8.02 -2.56
N ASP A 50 -1.29 -6.93 -2.50
CA ASP A 50 -2.49 -6.71 -3.32
C ASP A 50 -2.13 -6.63 -4.81
N LYS A 51 -0.99 -6.02 -5.16
CA LYS A 51 -0.50 -5.97 -6.55
C LYS A 51 -0.20 -7.36 -7.12
N THR A 52 0.32 -8.28 -6.31
CA THR A 52 0.63 -9.65 -6.77
C THR A 52 -0.62 -10.52 -6.97
N THR A 53 -1.68 -10.30 -6.19
CA THR A 53 -2.94 -11.05 -6.32
C THR A 53 -3.80 -10.55 -7.48
N SER A 54 -3.77 -9.24 -7.76
CA SER A 54 -4.53 -8.66 -8.85
C SER A 54 -3.96 -8.94 -10.26
N ALA A 55 -2.74 -9.49 -10.36
CA ALA A 55 -2.15 -9.93 -11.62
C ALA A 55 -2.65 -11.32 -12.08
N THR A 56 -3.48 -11.99 -11.29
CA THR A 56 -4.08 -13.31 -11.61
C THR A 56 -5.60 -13.20 -11.70
N THR A 57 -6.11 -12.36 -12.58
CA THR A 57 -7.38 -12.68 -13.25
C THR A 57 -7.04 -13.39 -14.55
N PRO A 58 -7.07 -14.73 -14.61
CA PRO A 58 -7.28 -15.38 -15.89
C PRO A 58 -8.64 -14.89 -16.40
N SER A 59 -8.68 -14.17 -17.52
CA SER A 59 -9.90 -14.11 -18.32
C SER A 59 -10.30 -15.55 -18.57
N SER A 60 -11.36 -16.01 -17.92
CA SER A 60 -11.96 -17.30 -18.21
C SER A 60 -12.33 -17.32 -19.69
N PRO A 61 -11.84 -18.27 -20.51
CA PRO A 61 -12.38 -18.45 -21.84
C PRO A 61 -13.82 -18.94 -21.70
N GLU A 62 -14.76 -18.18 -22.24
CA GLU A 62 -16.14 -18.60 -22.40
C GLU A 62 -16.17 -19.85 -23.30
N PRO A 63 -16.88 -20.93 -22.94
CA PRO A 63 -16.99 -22.11 -23.78
C PRO A 63 -18.12 -21.88 -24.78
N GLU A 64 -17.86 -21.18 -25.88
CA GLU A 64 -18.80 -21.09 -27.01
C GLU A 64 -18.42 -22.09 -28.09
N THR A 65 -19.35 -23.02 -28.29
CA THR A 65 -19.35 -24.09 -29.28
C THR A 65 -19.42 -23.50 -30.69
N GLY A 66 -18.45 -23.79 -31.55
CA GLY A 66 -18.54 -23.49 -32.97
C GLY A 66 -17.42 -24.14 -33.79
N PRO A 67 -17.72 -25.05 -34.74
CA PRO A 67 -16.70 -25.59 -35.63
C PRO A 67 -16.38 -24.56 -36.73
N GLY A 68 -15.32 -23.79 -36.55
CA GLY A 68 -14.75 -22.95 -37.61
C GLY A 68 -13.72 -23.73 -38.43
N PRO A 69 -13.88 -23.92 -39.76
CA PRO A 69 -12.92 -24.63 -40.59
C PRO A 69 -11.78 -23.68 -40.95
N GLY A 70 -10.57 -23.98 -40.50
CA GLY A 70 -9.41 -23.10 -40.73
C GLY A 70 -8.10 -23.80 -40.47
N SER A 71 -7.83 -24.84 -41.26
CA SER A 71 -6.55 -25.54 -41.33
C SER A 71 -5.35 -24.59 -41.47
N LEU A 72 -4.32 -24.81 -40.67
CA LEU A 72 -2.92 -24.66 -41.10
C LEU A 72 -2.11 -25.82 -40.50
N PRO A 73 -1.54 -26.73 -41.31
CA PRO A 73 -0.65 -27.77 -40.80
C PRO A 73 0.71 -27.17 -40.40
N GLN A 74 1.29 -27.67 -39.31
CA GLN A 74 2.68 -27.40 -38.95
C GLN A 74 3.63 -28.33 -39.72
N PRO A 75 4.79 -27.82 -40.19
CA PRO A 75 5.76 -28.63 -40.93
C PRO A 75 6.44 -29.67 -40.03
N ALA A 76 6.92 -30.74 -40.68
CA ALA A 76 7.55 -31.92 -40.08
C ALA A 76 8.97 -31.66 -39.55
#